data_AF-A0A914STU3-F1
#
_entry.id   AF-A0A914STU3-F1
#
_cell.length_a   1.000
_cell.length_b   1.000
_cell.length_c   1.000
_cell.angle_alpha   90.00
_cell.angle_beta   90.00
_cell.angle_gamma   90.00
#
_symmetry.space_group_name_H-M   'P 1'
#
loop_
_entity.id
_entity.type
_entity.pdbx_description
1 polymer ?
#
loop_
_entity_poly.entity_id
_entity_poly.type
_entity_poly.pdbx_seq_one_letter_code
_entity_poly.pdbx_strand_id
1 'polypeptide(L)'
;MTSLYNFKGITVVPSAKELKEIVLSKTQRKTPTVVHRQYAISRIRSFYARKIKFLQQTLHDKLSQIINEFPKTEEVHPFYSDLMNILYDKDHYKIALGQVNTNRHLVAQIAREYVRLMKYSDSLYRCKLLKRAALGRMVKLLKRQNASFEYLEQ
;
A
#
# COMPACT_ATOMS: atom_id res chain seq x y z
N MET A 1 4.36 -36.16 4.58
CA MET A 1 4.62 -35.07 5.54
C MET A 1 4.25 -33.77 4.86
N THR A 2 3.14 -33.15 5.26
CA THR A 2 2.81 -31.78 4.83
C THR A 2 3.92 -30.86 5.33
N SER A 3 4.68 -30.27 4.40
CA SER A 3 5.70 -29.26 4.76
C SER A 3 5.03 -28.19 5.61
N LEU A 4 5.52 -27.97 6.83
CA LEU A 4 5.01 -26.92 7.74
C LEU A 4 5.15 -25.52 7.11
N TYR A 5 5.99 -25.41 6.08
CA TYR A 5 6.37 -24.17 5.40
C TYR A 5 6.01 -24.26 3.91
N ASN A 6 5.19 -23.32 3.41
CA ASN A 6 4.77 -23.26 2.00
C ASN A 6 5.39 -22.06 1.29
N PHE A 7 6.59 -22.24 0.74
CA PHE A 7 7.30 -21.22 -0.04
C PHE A 7 6.67 -20.95 -1.42
N LYS A 8 5.71 -21.77 -1.87
CA LYS A 8 4.99 -21.61 -3.16
C LYS A 8 3.69 -20.81 -3.04
N GLY A 9 3.23 -20.53 -1.81
CA GLY A 9 1.99 -19.79 -1.55
C GLY A 9 2.13 -18.27 -1.61
N ILE A 10 3.31 -17.76 -1.97
CA ILE A 10 3.62 -16.34 -2.00
C ILE A 10 3.10 -15.75 -3.32
N THR A 11 2.35 -14.66 -3.24
CA THR A 11 1.89 -13.95 -4.42
C THR A 11 2.98 -13.05 -4.97
N VAL A 12 2.96 -12.90 -6.30
CA VAL A 12 3.86 -12.04 -7.07
C VAL A 12 3.85 -10.62 -6.48
N VAL A 13 5.03 -10.13 -6.12
CA VAL A 13 5.28 -8.79 -5.59
C VAL A 13 5.40 -7.83 -6.77
N PRO A 14 4.40 -6.96 -7.02
CA PRO A 14 4.45 -6.05 -8.16
C PRO A 14 5.53 -4.99 -7.96
N SER A 15 6.16 -4.56 -9.07
CA SER A 15 7.04 -3.40 -9.05
C SER A 15 6.30 -2.14 -8.57
N ALA A 16 7.01 -1.11 -8.10
CA ALA A 16 6.36 0.12 -7.62
C ALA A 16 5.54 0.82 -8.73
N LYS A 17 5.94 0.65 -10.00
CA LYS A 17 5.23 1.19 -11.17
C LYS A 17 3.93 0.43 -11.42
N GLU A 18 3.96 -0.90 -11.42
CA GLU A 18 2.77 -1.74 -11.59
C GLU A 18 1.82 -1.57 -10.42
N LEU A 19 2.34 -1.54 -9.20
CA LEU A 19 1.56 -1.32 -8.00
C LEU A 19 0.77 -0.01 -8.11
N LYS A 20 1.41 1.10 -8.54
CA LYS A 20 0.74 2.38 -8.83
C LYS A 20 -0.42 2.20 -9.82
N GLU A 21 -0.19 1.57 -10.96
CA GLU A 21 -1.23 1.42 -11.99
C GLU A 21 -2.39 0.58 -11.49
N ILE A 22 -2.11 -0.54 -10.83
CA ILE A 22 -3.12 -1.43 -10.25
C ILE A 22 -4.01 -0.68 -9.26
N VAL A 23 -3.42 0.05 -8.30
CA VAL A 23 -4.20 0.69 -7.23
C VAL A 23 -4.97 1.92 -7.71
N LEU A 24 -4.42 2.72 -8.62
CA LEU A 24 -5.11 3.87 -9.18
C LEU A 24 -6.23 3.42 -10.13
N SER A 25 -5.98 2.41 -10.96
CA SER A 25 -7.00 1.81 -11.84
C SER A 25 -8.15 1.20 -11.03
N LYS A 26 -7.84 0.43 -9.97
CA LYS A 26 -8.86 -0.17 -9.09
C LYS A 26 -9.68 0.92 -8.40
N THR A 27 -9.04 2.00 -7.93
CA THR A 27 -9.74 3.13 -7.31
C THR A 27 -10.69 3.81 -8.28
N GLN A 28 -10.28 4.03 -9.53
CA GLN A 28 -11.13 4.65 -10.53
C GLN A 28 -12.33 3.77 -10.92
N ARG A 29 -12.12 2.46 -11.09
CA ARG A 29 -13.17 1.50 -11.49
C ARG A 29 -14.19 1.18 -10.40
N LYS A 30 -13.77 1.17 -9.13
CA LYS A 30 -14.60 0.72 -8.00
C LYS A 30 -15.24 1.85 -7.18
N THR A 31 -14.91 3.12 -7.47
CA THR A 31 -15.50 4.28 -6.78
C THR A 31 -16.26 5.16 -7.77
N PRO A 32 -17.36 5.83 -7.36
CA PRO A 32 -18.10 6.72 -8.25
C PRO A 32 -17.18 7.82 -8.82
N THR A 33 -17.39 8.21 -10.08
CA THR A 33 -16.48 9.09 -10.82
C THR A 33 -17.04 10.49 -11.07
N VAL A 34 -18.37 10.62 -11.14
CA VAL A 34 -19.05 11.88 -11.46
C VAL A 34 -19.43 12.64 -10.19
N VAL A 35 -19.12 13.94 -10.17
CA VAL A 35 -19.52 14.89 -9.12
C VAL A 35 -19.75 16.26 -9.75
N HIS A 36 -20.84 16.93 -9.38
CA HIS A 36 -21.19 18.26 -9.90
C HIS A 36 -20.98 19.35 -8.84
N ARG A 37 -20.77 20.59 -9.30
CA ARG A 37 -20.47 21.74 -8.43
C ARG A 37 -21.67 22.14 -7.56
N GLN A 38 -22.90 21.89 -8.03
CA GLN A 38 -24.14 22.25 -7.33
C GLN A 38 -24.46 21.31 -6.15
N TYR A 39 -23.74 20.21 -5.98
CA TYR A 39 -23.99 19.28 -4.88
C TYR A 39 -23.62 19.90 -3.53
N ALA A 40 -24.37 19.52 -2.49
CA ALA A 40 -24.04 19.89 -1.11
C ALA A 40 -22.58 19.55 -0.78
N ILE A 41 -21.90 20.46 -0.09
CA ILE A 41 -20.46 20.33 0.23
C ILE A 41 -20.17 19.03 1.01
N SER A 42 -21.09 18.59 1.87
CA SER A 42 -21.01 17.33 2.60
C SER A 42 -20.88 16.13 1.64
N ARG A 43 -21.67 16.09 0.57
CA ARG A 43 -21.61 15.04 -0.47
C ARG A 43 -20.29 15.08 -1.23
N ILE A 44 -19.80 16.27 -1.58
CA ILE A 44 -18.51 16.45 -2.27
C ILE A 44 -17.34 15.98 -1.39
N ARG A 45 -17.33 16.36 -0.10
CA ARG A 45 -16.33 15.91 0.88
C ARG A 45 -16.32 14.39 1.00
N SER A 46 -17.50 13.78 1.19
CA SER A 46 -17.65 12.33 1.29
C SER A 46 -17.20 11.61 0.01
N PHE A 47 -17.48 12.18 -1.17
CA PHE A 47 -17.04 11.65 -2.46
C PHE A 47 -15.51 11.55 -2.54
N TYR A 48 -14.78 12.63 -2.21
CA TYR A 48 -13.31 12.62 -2.26
C TYR A 48 -12.68 11.88 -1.08
N ALA A 49 -13.27 11.93 0.11
CA ALA A 49 -12.81 11.14 1.26
C ALA A 49 -12.91 9.64 0.98
N ARG A 50 -13.98 9.19 0.31
CA ARG A 50 -14.12 7.79 -0.13
C ARG A 50 -12.98 7.36 -1.04
N LYS A 51 -12.57 8.20 -2.00
CA LYS A 51 -11.45 7.88 -2.90
C LYS A 51 -10.12 7.74 -2.14
N ILE A 52 -9.85 8.63 -1.18
CA ILE A 52 -8.61 8.56 -0.36
C ILE A 52 -8.61 7.30 0.51
N LYS A 53 -9.73 7.03 1.21
CA LYS A 53 -9.86 5.82 2.05
C LYS A 53 -9.80 4.54 1.23
N PHE A 54 -10.42 4.50 0.06
CA PHE A 54 -10.38 3.34 -0.82
C PHE A 54 -8.96 3.01 -1.29
N LEU A 55 -8.19 4.02 -1.68
CA LEU A 55 -6.79 3.81 -2.05
C LEU A 55 -5.97 3.32 -0.85
N GLN A 56 -6.15 3.95 0.32
CA GLN A 56 -5.46 3.53 1.54
C GLN A 56 -5.76 2.09 1.91
N GLN A 57 -7.02 1.66 1.84
CA GLN A 57 -7.40 0.28 2.14
C GLN A 57 -6.76 -0.68 1.13
N THR A 58 -6.85 -0.37 -0.17
CA THR A 58 -6.27 -1.21 -1.22
C THR A 58 -4.75 -1.38 -1.05
N LEU A 59 -4.06 -0.31 -0.68
CA LEU A 59 -2.62 -0.35 -0.40
C LEU A 59 -2.32 -1.12 0.88
N HIS A 60 -3.12 -0.93 1.92
CA HIS A 60 -2.97 -1.66 3.17
C HIS A 60 -3.10 -3.16 2.93
N ASP A 61 -4.16 -3.60 2.24
CA ASP A 61 -4.43 -5.00 1.94
C ASP A 61 -3.27 -5.63 1.17
N LYS A 62 -2.80 -4.97 0.10
CA LYS A 62 -1.67 -5.47 -0.70
C LYS A 62 -0.36 -5.54 0.08
N LEU A 63 -0.03 -4.52 0.87
CA LEU A 63 1.20 -4.53 1.67
C LEU A 63 1.12 -5.55 2.81
N SER A 64 -0.04 -5.71 3.44
CA SER A 64 -0.28 -6.74 4.45
C SER A 64 -0.21 -8.14 3.87
N GLN A 65 -0.73 -8.34 2.65
CA GLN A 65 -0.63 -9.61 1.94
C GLN A 65 0.84 -10.02 1.76
N ILE A 66 1.67 -9.10 1.24
CA ILE A 66 3.12 -9.32 1.10
C ILE A 66 3.72 -9.71 2.47
N ILE A 67 3.53 -8.89 3.51
CA ILE A 67 4.14 -9.14 4.83
C ILE A 67 3.73 -10.50 5.43
N ASN A 68 2.49 -10.94 5.20
CA ASN A 68 1.96 -12.17 5.81
C ASN A 68 2.32 -13.45 5.03
N GLU A 69 2.53 -13.34 3.72
CA GLU A 69 2.87 -14.50 2.87
C GLU A 69 4.35 -14.87 2.99
N PHE A 70 5.21 -13.89 3.27
CA PHE A 70 6.64 -14.11 3.45
C PHE A 70 6.96 -14.80 4.80
N PRO A 71 7.75 -15.90 4.80
CA PRO A 71 8.08 -16.63 6.02
C PRO A 71 9.02 -15.84 6.93
N LYS A 72 8.65 -15.69 8.21
CA LYS A 72 9.52 -15.03 9.18
C LYS A 72 10.73 -15.91 9.51
N THR A 73 11.92 -15.41 9.27
CA THR A 73 13.19 -16.14 9.48
C THR A 73 13.43 -16.60 10.93
N GLU A 74 12.71 -16.06 11.91
CA GLU A 74 12.79 -16.45 13.33
C GLU A 74 11.84 -17.58 13.72
N GLU A 75 10.74 -17.77 12.99
CA GLU A 75 9.71 -18.79 13.27
C GLU A 75 9.92 -20.06 12.43
N VAL A 76 10.86 -20.02 11.49
CA VAL A 76 11.21 -21.14 10.60
C VAL A 76 12.29 -22.01 11.25
N HIS A 77 12.25 -23.31 10.99
CA HIS A 77 13.24 -24.27 11.49
C HIS A 77 14.70 -23.80 11.18
N PRO A 78 15.66 -23.98 12.12
CA PRO A 78 17.03 -23.49 11.96
C PRO A 78 17.68 -23.84 10.62
N PHE A 79 17.51 -25.07 10.14
CA PHE A 79 17.97 -25.51 8.82
C PHE A 79 17.56 -24.57 7.67
N TYR A 80 16.28 -24.19 7.59
CA TYR A 80 15.79 -23.30 6.55
C TYR A 80 16.17 -21.84 6.82
N SER A 81 16.27 -21.42 8.09
CA SER A 81 16.79 -20.08 8.44
C SER A 81 18.23 -19.92 7.96
N ASP A 82 19.08 -20.92 8.17
CA ASP A 82 20.48 -20.89 7.76
C ASP A 82 20.62 -20.95 6.23
N LEU A 83 19.78 -21.76 5.57
CA LEU A 83 19.71 -21.79 4.11
C LEU A 83 19.28 -20.44 3.53
N MET A 84 18.25 -19.80 4.10
CA MET A 84 17.82 -18.46 3.69
C MET A 84 18.91 -17.41 3.91
N ASN A 85 19.68 -17.54 5.00
CA ASN A 85 20.79 -16.63 5.27
C ASN A 85 21.88 -16.73 4.19
N ILE A 86 22.22 -17.94 3.76
CA ILE A 86 23.23 -18.18 2.72
C ILE A 86 22.75 -17.69 1.34
N LEU A 87 21.47 -17.94 1.00
CA LEU A 87 20.95 -17.64 -0.34
C LEU A 87 20.53 -16.17 -0.51
N TYR A 88 19.92 -15.56 0.51
CA TYR A 88 19.20 -14.29 0.36
C TYR A 88 19.72 -13.16 1.25
N ASP A 89 20.70 -13.42 2.12
CA ASP A 89 21.09 -12.53 3.22
C ASP A 89 19.91 -12.20 4.16
N LYS A 90 19.95 -12.79 5.36
CA LYS A 90 18.88 -12.65 6.36
C LYS A 90 18.65 -11.19 6.78
N ASP A 91 19.69 -10.37 6.80
CA ASP A 91 19.59 -8.98 7.23
C ASP A 91 18.91 -8.13 6.16
N HIS A 92 19.31 -8.32 4.89
CA HIS A 92 18.65 -7.65 3.77
C HIS A 92 17.17 -8.01 3.67
N TYR A 93 16.85 -9.31 3.85
CA TYR A 93 15.48 -9.81 3.88
C TYR A 93 14.61 -9.13 4.95
N LYS A 94 15.13 -9.06 6.19
CA LYS A 94 14.41 -8.40 7.30
C LYS A 94 14.24 -6.91 7.07
N ILE A 95 15.26 -6.24 6.54
CA ILE A 95 15.20 -4.80 6.24
C ILE A 95 14.14 -4.52 5.16
N ALA A 96 14.10 -5.33 4.10
CA ALA A 96 13.11 -5.18 3.03
C ALA A 96 11.67 -5.31 3.55
N LEU A 97 11.38 -6.37 4.33
CA LEU A 97 10.06 -6.55 4.95
C LEU A 97 9.72 -5.44 5.96
N GLY A 98 10.70 -5.00 6.76
CA GLY A 98 10.55 -3.90 7.71
C GLY A 98 10.20 -2.57 7.03
N GLN A 99 10.80 -2.30 5.87
CA GLN A 99 10.49 -1.13 5.05
C GLN A 99 9.06 -1.20 4.49
N VAL A 100 8.62 -2.36 4.00
CA VAL A 100 7.24 -2.59 3.53
C VAL A 100 6.25 -2.33 4.67
N ASN A 101 6.51 -2.84 5.88
CA ASN A 101 5.65 -2.61 7.04
C ASN A 101 5.61 -1.13 7.46
N THR A 102 6.76 -0.45 7.44
CA THR A 102 6.83 0.99 7.73
C THR A 102 6.00 1.79 6.73
N ASN A 103 6.09 1.45 5.44
CA ASN A 103 5.29 2.12 4.39
C ASN A 103 3.79 1.92 4.62
N ARG A 104 3.35 0.73 5.03
CA ARG A 104 1.95 0.44 5.37
C ARG A 104 1.41 1.40 6.44
N HIS A 105 2.19 1.66 7.49
CA HIS A 105 1.83 2.61 8.54
C HIS A 105 1.83 4.08 8.06
N LEU A 106 2.83 4.47 7.26
CA LEU A 106 2.92 5.80 6.69
C LEU A 106 1.75 6.12 5.73
N VAL A 107 1.32 5.16 4.92
CA VAL A 107 0.12 5.31 4.06
C VAL A 107 -1.12 5.59 4.91
N ALA A 108 -1.30 4.86 6.02
CA ALA A 108 -2.41 5.07 6.94
C ALA A 108 -2.35 6.44 7.63
N GLN A 109 -1.17 6.94 7.97
CA GLN A 109 -0.98 8.28 8.53
C GLN A 109 -1.36 9.37 7.51
N ILE A 110 -0.86 9.29 6.28
CA ILE A 110 -1.19 10.22 5.20
C ILE A 110 -2.71 10.25 4.97
N ALA A 111 -3.35 9.08 4.88
CA ALA A 111 -4.80 9.01 4.68
C ALA A 111 -5.58 9.71 5.79
N ARG A 112 -5.22 9.46 7.07
CA ARG A 112 -5.87 10.07 8.23
C ARG A 112 -5.74 11.59 8.22
N GLU A 113 -4.55 12.10 7.91
CA GLU A 113 -4.27 13.55 7.81
C GLU A 113 -5.15 14.20 6.72
N TYR A 114 -5.12 13.69 5.49
CA TYR A 114 -5.88 14.28 4.40
C TYR A 114 -7.40 14.14 4.56
N VAL A 115 -7.89 13.06 5.17
CA VAL A 115 -9.31 12.91 5.51
C VAL A 115 -9.71 13.92 6.58
N ARG A 116 -8.84 14.24 7.54
CA ARG A 116 -9.08 15.29 8.53
C ARG A 116 -9.15 16.67 7.86
N LEU A 117 -8.20 16.99 6.98
CA LEU A 117 -8.21 18.24 6.21
C LEU A 117 -9.45 18.39 5.32
N MET A 118 -9.95 17.28 4.76
CA MET A 118 -11.17 17.26 3.93
C MET A 118 -12.44 17.68 4.69
N LYS A 119 -12.45 17.60 6.03
CA LYS A 119 -13.62 18.05 6.82
C LYS A 119 -13.86 19.55 6.71
N TYR A 120 -12.79 20.32 6.49
CA TYR A 120 -12.81 21.79 6.49
C TYR A 120 -12.74 22.38 5.07
N SER A 121 -12.84 21.56 4.01
CA SER A 121 -12.82 22.08 2.65
C SER A 121 -14.16 22.71 2.27
N ASP A 122 -14.12 23.92 1.75
CA ASP A 122 -15.28 24.76 1.41
C ASP A 122 -15.76 24.59 -0.04
N SER A 123 -14.89 24.13 -0.94
CA SER A 123 -15.14 24.12 -2.38
C SER A 123 -14.78 22.80 -3.06
N LEU A 124 -15.44 22.53 -4.19
CA LEU A 124 -15.13 21.40 -5.08
C LEU A 124 -13.64 21.38 -5.48
N TYR A 125 -13.10 22.56 -5.80
CA TYR A 125 -11.71 22.73 -6.22
C TYR A 125 -10.74 22.33 -5.11
N ARG A 126 -10.94 22.85 -3.89
CA ARG A 126 -10.10 22.52 -2.72
C ARG A 126 -10.15 21.03 -2.40
N CYS A 127 -11.34 20.41 -2.46
CA CYS A 127 -11.48 18.96 -2.28
C CYS A 127 -10.71 18.16 -3.34
N LYS A 128 -10.77 18.58 -4.61
CA LYS A 128 -10.05 17.94 -5.71
C LYS A 128 -8.53 18.03 -5.54
N LEU A 129 -8.03 19.18 -5.09
CA LEU A 129 -6.60 19.38 -4.78
C LEU A 129 -6.14 18.48 -3.64
N LEU A 130 -6.89 18.46 -2.52
CA LEU A 130 -6.58 17.59 -1.36
C LEU A 130 -6.53 16.12 -1.78
N LYS A 131 -7.50 15.67 -2.58
CA LYS A 131 -7.48 14.31 -3.14
C LYS A 131 -6.22 14.06 -3.98
N ARG A 132 -5.88 14.96 -4.91
CA ARG A 132 -4.70 14.79 -5.78
C ARG A 132 -3.41 14.71 -4.96
N ALA A 133 -3.27 15.58 -3.96
CA ALA A 133 -2.12 15.58 -3.06
C ALA A 133 -2.03 14.28 -2.25
N ALA A 134 -3.13 13.81 -1.67
CA ALA A 134 -3.17 12.57 -0.89
C ALA A 134 -2.72 11.35 -1.71
N LEU A 135 -3.34 11.12 -2.88
CA LEU A 135 -2.98 9.98 -3.73
C LEU A 135 -1.53 10.11 -4.24
N GLY A 136 -1.10 11.32 -4.59
CA GLY A 136 0.26 11.59 -5.04
C GLY A 136 1.31 11.27 -3.97
N ARG A 137 1.09 11.66 -2.71
CA ARG A 137 2.01 11.36 -1.60
C ARG A 137 2.07 9.86 -1.30
N MET A 138 0.92 9.16 -1.32
CA MET A 138 0.89 7.70 -1.14
C MET A 138 1.69 6.98 -2.23
N VAL A 139 1.51 7.34 -3.50
CA VAL A 139 2.25 6.74 -4.62
C VAL A 139 3.73 7.09 -4.57
N LYS A 140 4.08 8.34 -4.24
CA LYS A 140 5.49 8.77 -4.13
C LYS A 140 6.24 8.01 -3.05
N LEU A 141 5.59 7.71 -1.93
CA LEU A 141 6.16 6.90 -0.86
C LEU A 141 6.54 5.50 -1.35
N LEU A 142 5.66 4.85 -2.12
CA LEU A 142 5.90 3.50 -2.67
C LEU A 142 7.03 3.50 -3.70
N LYS A 143 7.09 4.53 -4.56
CA LYS A 143 8.16 4.67 -5.56
C LYS A 143 9.55 4.79 -4.94
N ARG A 144 9.66 5.36 -3.74
CA ARG A 144 10.96 5.49 -3.04
C ARG A 144 11.53 4.13 -2.63
N GLN A 145 10.68 3.11 -2.53
CA GLN A 145 11.02 1.79 -1.98
C GLN A 145 11.05 0.73 -3.08
N ASN A 146 11.36 1.15 -4.32
CA ASN A 146 11.36 0.27 -5.48
C ASN A 146 12.38 -0.87 -5.35
N ALA A 147 13.56 -0.58 -4.79
CA ALA A 147 14.60 -1.57 -4.58
C ALA A 147 14.14 -2.73 -3.67
N SER A 148 13.38 -2.43 -2.61
CA SER A 148 12.87 -3.45 -1.69
C SER A 148 11.80 -4.32 -2.35
N PHE A 149 10.96 -3.74 -3.22
CA PHE A 149 9.99 -4.53 -3.99
C PHE A 149 10.66 -5.39 -5.06
N GLU A 150 11.69 -4.89 -5.72
CA GLU A 150 12.46 -5.66 -6.70
C GLU A 150 13.22 -6.82 -6.05
N TYR A 151 13.83 -6.60 -4.88
CA TYR A 151 14.48 -7.65 -4.12
C TYR A 151 13.51 -8.74 -3.65
N LEU A 152 12.31 -8.36 -3.16
CA LEU A 152 11.31 -9.34 -2.70
C LEU A 152 10.67 -10.15 -3.83
N GLU A 153 10.79 -9.71 -5.08
CA GLU A 153 10.28 -10.43 -6.25
C GLU A 153 11.30 -11.40 -6.85
N GLN A 154 12.60 -11.20 -6.61
CA GLN A 154 13.70 -12.07 -7.06
C GLN A 154 13.74 -13.39 -6.27
#